data_AF-B9V339-F1
#
_entry.id   AF-B9V339-F1
#
_cell.length_a   1.000
_cell.length_b   1.000
_cell.length_c   1.000
_cell.angle_alpha   90.00
_cell.angle_beta   90.00
_cell.angle_gamma   90.00
#
_symmetry.space_group_name_H-M   'P 1'
#
loop_
_entity.id
_entity.type
_entity.pdbx_description
1 polymer ?
#
loop_
_entity_poly.entity_id
_entity_poly.type
_entity_poly.pdbx_seq_one_letter_code
_entity_poly.pdbx_strand_id
1 'polypeptide(L)'
;MAEMGQRILIVGCDPKADSTRLMLHSKAQTTVLHLAAERGAVEDLELEEVMLTGFRGVKCVESGGPEPGVGCAGRGIITAINFLEENGAYQDLDFVSYDVLGDVVCGGFAMPIREGKAQEIYIVTSGEMMAMYAANNIARGILKY
;
A
#
# COMPACT_ATOMS: atom_id res chain seq x y z
N MET A 1 -5.58 13.51 11.27
CA MET A 1 -5.13 12.40 12.16
C MET A 1 -3.75 12.67 12.73
N ALA A 2 -2.68 12.80 11.93
CA ALA A 2 -1.34 13.10 12.46
C ALA A 2 -1.28 14.41 13.27
N GLU A 3 -2.03 15.43 12.84
CA GLU A 3 -2.13 16.68 13.61
C GLU A 3 -2.83 16.52 14.97
N MET A 4 -3.63 15.47 15.13
CA MET A 4 -4.30 15.09 16.37
C MET A 4 -3.45 14.12 17.22
N GLY A 5 -2.17 13.97 16.88
CA GLY A 5 -1.21 13.14 17.63
C GLY A 5 -1.27 11.64 17.34
N GLN A 6 -2.00 11.21 16.30
CA GLN A 6 -2.09 9.80 15.92
C GLN A 6 -0.82 9.34 15.17
N ARG A 7 -0.33 8.15 15.51
CA ARG A 7 0.79 7.46 14.87
C ARG A 7 0.27 6.66 13.69
N ILE A 8 0.73 6.98 12.49
CA ILE A 8 0.15 6.48 11.24
C ILE A 8 1.25 5.90 10.36
N LEU A 9 0.97 4.74 9.77
CA LEU A 9 1.72 4.18 8.65
C LEU A 9 0.86 4.23 7.39
N ILE A 10 1.41 4.73 6.30
CA ILE A 10 0.83 4.65 4.95
C ILE A 10 1.63 3.61 4.16
N VAL A 11 0.92 2.60 3.64
CA VAL A 11 1.46 1.60 2.72
C VAL A 11 0.81 1.80 1.36
N GLY A 12 1.58 2.32 0.41
CA GLY A 12 1.16 2.47 -0.97
C GLY A 12 1.11 1.12 -1.67
N CYS A 13 -0.07 0.75 -2.16
CA CYS A 13 -0.36 -0.49 -2.87
C CYS A 13 -0.86 -0.23 -4.30
N ASP A 14 -0.70 1.00 -4.82
CA ASP A 14 -0.87 1.33 -6.23
C ASP A 14 0.49 1.19 -6.96
N PRO A 15 0.58 0.42 -8.06
CA PRO A 15 1.81 0.32 -8.85
C PRO A 15 2.35 1.66 -9.39
N LYS A 16 1.57 2.76 -9.36
CA LYS A 16 2.07 4.13 -9.64
C LYS A 16 3.10 4.63 -8.63
N ALA A 17 3.11 4.10 -7.41
CA ALA A 17 4.07 4.41 -6.36
C ALA A 17 4.21 5.90 -5.99
N ASP A 18 3.09 6.63 -5.94
CA ASP A 18 3.06 8.05 -5.60
C ASP A 18 2.08 8.42 -4.46
N SER A 19 1.62 7.42 -3.72
CA SER A 19 0.73 7.48 -2.55
C SER A 19 1.33 8.33 -1.42
N THR A 20 2.64 8.25 -1.20
CA THR A 20 3.34 8.91 -0.08
C THR A 20 3.99 10.26 -0.45
N ARG A 21 3.97 10.65 -1.73
CA ARG A 21 4.72 11.82 -2.25
C ARG A 21 4.43 13.12 -1.50
N LEU A 22 3.17 13.32 -1.10
CA LEU A 22 2.74 14.55 -0.41
C LEU A 22 3.17 14.55 1.06
N MET A 23 3.29 13.39 1.70
CA MET A 23 3.78 13.27 3.07
C MET A 23 5.29 13.49 3.14
N LEU A 24 6.02 13.06 2.11
CA LEU A 24 7.48 13.13 2.06
C LEU A 24 8.02 14.41 1.39
N HIS A 25 7.16 15.22 0.78
CA HIS A 25 7.57 16.36 -0.05
C HIS A 25 8.59 15.98 -1.12
N SER A 26 8.48 14.76 -1.67
CA SER A 26 9.37 14.20 -2.66
C SER A 26 8.62 13.92 -3.96
N LYS A 27 9.36 13.70 -5.06
CA LYS A 27 8.75 13.35 -6.35
C LYS A 27 8.14 11.94 -6.30
N ALA A 28 8.88 11.01 -5.72
CA ALA A 28 8.50 9.63 -5.48
C ALA A 28 9.44 9.05 -4.43
N GLN A 29 8.98 8.00 -3.75
CA GLN A 29 9.79 7.20 -2.85
C GLN A 29 10.28 5.95 -3.59
N THR A 30 11.51 5.50 -3.30
CA THR A 30 11.98 4.22 -3.81
C THR A 30 11.16 3.08 -3.20
N THR A 31 10.64 2.19 -4.04
CA THR A 31 9.69 1.16 -3.61
C THR A 31 10.38 -0.08 -3.06
N VAL A 32 9.66 -0.87 -2.26
CA VAL A 32 10.15 -2.14 -1.71
C VAL A 32 10.62 -3.07 -2.83
N LEU A 33 9.81 -3.24 -3.88
CA LEU A 33 10.17 -4.14 -4.98
C LEU A 33 11.35 -3.62 -5.81
N HIS A 34 11.48 -2.30 -5.96
CA HIS A 34 12.60 -1.72 -6.68
C HIS A 34 13.91 -1.96 -5.93
N LEU A 35 13.94 -1.67 -4.63
CA LEU A 35 15.11 -1.92 -3.79
C LEU A 35 15.43 -3.42 -3.71
N ALA A 36 14.42 -4.29 -3.61
CA ALA A 36 14.62 -5.74 -3.63
C ALA A 36 15.28 -6.20 -4.94
N ALA A 37 14.89 -5.61 -6.08
CA ALA A 37 15.51 -5.94 -7.36
C ALA A 37 16.97 -5.45 -7.45
N GLU A 38 17.32 -4.33 -6.82
CA GLU A 38 18.70 -3.83 -6.74
C GLU A 38 19.58 -4.66 -5.80
N ARG A 39 19.00 -5.12 -4.67
CA ARG A 39 19.70 -5.93 -3.65
C ARG A 39 19.78 -7.41 -3.99
N GLY A 40 18.85 -7.90 -4.80
CA GLY A 40 18.75 -9.30 -5.24
C GLY A 40 17.50 -10.00 -4.71
N ALA A 41 17.19 -9.80 -3.42
CA ALA A 41 16.00 -10.35 -2.78
C ALA A 41 15.39 -9.37 -1.76
N VAL A 42 14.19 -9.69 -1.27
CA VAL A 42 13.47 -8.86 -0.29
C VAL A 42 14.01 -9.08 1.12
N GLU A 43 14.55 -10.27 1.35
CA GLU A 43 15.21 -10.72 2.57
C GLU A 43 16.53 -9.98 2.84
N ASP A 44 17.10 -9.35 1.80
CA ASP A 44 18.33 -8.55 1.88
C ASP A 44 18.06 -7.06 2.19
N LEU A 45 16.79 -6.68 2.41
CA LEU A 45 16.39 -5.31 2.71
C LEU A 45 16.26 -5.08 4.21
N GLU A 46 16.66 -3.88 4.64
CA GLU A 46 16.36 -3.40 5.98
C GLU A 46 15.14 -2.47 5.97
N LEU A 47 14.32 -2.53 7.01
CA LEU A 47 13.08 -1.74 7.11
C LEU A 47 13.31 -0.23 6.92
N GLU A 48 14.44 0.26 7.44
CA GLU A 48 14.84 1.66 7.41
C GLU A 48 15.13 2.17 5.99
N GLU A 49 15.43 1.28 5.04
CA GLU A 49 15.69 1.63 3.65
C GLU A 49 14.39 1.92 2.89
N VAL A 50 13.30 1.27 3.28
CA VAL A 50 12.01 1.37 2.58
C VAL A 50 10.99 2.20 3.34
N MET A 51 11.16 2.42 4.64
CA MET A 51 10.21 3.14 5.49
C MET A 51 10.72 4.52 5.86
N LEU A 52 10.20 5.53 5.16
CA LEU A 52 10.57 6.91 5.37
C LEU A 52 9.59 7.60 6.32
N THR A 53 10.08 8.60 7.06
CA THR A 53 9.25 9.42 7.94
C THR A 53 8.95 10.75 7.28
N GLY A 54 7.66 11.03 7.08
CA GLY A 54 7.15 12.26 6.47
C GLY A 54 6.57 13.24 7.48
N PHE A 55 5.62 14.05 6.99
CA PHE A 55 4.93 15.08 7.75
C PHE A 55 4.44 14.58 9.12
N ARG A 56 4.85 15.29 10.19
CA ARG A 56 4.47 15.00 11.58
C ARG A 56 4.67 13.54 12.02
N GLY A 57 5.71 12.87 11.51
CA GLY A 57 6.05 11.52 11.95
C GLY A 57 5.25 10.42 11.27
N VAL A 58 4.47 10.73 10.22
CA VAL A 58 3.77 9.70 9.43
C VAL A 58 4.80 8.81 8.73
N LYS A 59 4.76 7.51 9.01
CA LYS A 59 5.61 6.52 8.34
C LYS A 59 5.04 6.22 6.95
N CYS A 60 5.91 6.11 5.96
CA CYS A 60 5.55 6.01 4.55
C CYS A 60 6.34 4.88 3.89
N VAL A 61 5.64 3.97 3.21
CA VAL A 61 6.22 2.89 2.40
C VAL A 61 5.47 2.81 1.08
N GLU A 62 6.18 2.52 -0.01
CA GLU A 62 5.59 2.19 -1.31
C GLU A 62 5.93 0.75 -1.67
N SER A 63 4.92 -0.09 -1.91
CA SER A 63 5.12 -1.46 -2.41
C SER A 63 5.87 -1.44 -3.74
N GLY A 64 5.43 -0.56 -4.65
CA GLY A 64 5.80 -0.61 -6.05
C GLY A 64 5.09 -1.73 -6.81
N GLY A 65 5.40 -1.82 -8.10
CA GLY A 65 4.86 -2.80 -9.01
C GLY A 65 5.90 -3.26 -10.04
N PRO A 66 5.63 -4.37 -10.73
CA PRO A 66 6.50 -4.82 -11.82
C PRO A 66 6.43 -3.85 -13.00
N GLU A 67 7.39 -3.97 -13.91
CA GLU A 67 7.33 -3.26 -15.19
C GLU A 67 6.00 -3.53 -15.91
N PRO A 68 5.39 -2.49 -16.54
CA PRO A 68 4.15 -2.65 -17.27
C PRO A 68 4.21 -3.80 -18.29
N GLY A 69 3.31 -4.78 -18.14
CA GLY A 69 3.22 -5.93 -19.02
C GLY A 69 4.12 -7.12 -18.68
N VAL A 70 4.94 -7.03 -17.62
CA VAL A 70 5.92 -8.09 -17.26
C VAL A 70 5.47 -8.94 -16.08
N GLY A 71 4.78 -8.36 -15.09
CA GLY A 71 4.43 -9.05 -13.85
C GLY A 71 3.02 -8.81 -13.33
N CYS A 72 2.74 -9.30 -12.12
CA CYS A 72 1.48 -9.09 -11.42
C CYS A 72 1.67 -8.08 -10.28
N ALA A 73 1.08 -6.89 -10.40
CA ALA A 73 1.10 -5.86 -9.34
C ALA A 73 0.60 -6.42 -7.99
N GLY A 74 -0.41 -7.29 -8.03
CA GLY A 74 -0.94 -7.95 -6.85
C GLY A 74 0.08 -8.83 -6.10
N ARG A 75 1.05 -9.45 -6.78
CA ARG A 75 2.14 -10.19 -6.10
C ARG A 75 3.09 -9.24 -5.39
N GLY A 76 3.36 -8.08 -5.98
CA GLY A 76 4.17 -7.04 -5.40
C GLY A 76 3.65 -6.57 -4.03
N ILE A 77 2.35 -6.32 -3.96
CA ILE A 77 1.66 -5.92 -2.72
C ILE A 77 1.83 -6.98 -1.62
N ILE A 78 1.62 -8.25 -1.97
CA ILE A 78 1.77 -9.37 -1.02
C ILE A 78 3.19 -9.40 -0.47
N THR A 79 4.18 -9.35 -1.36
CA THR A 79 5.61 -9.35 -0.99
C THR A 79 5.95 -8.18 -0.08
N ALA A 80 5.51 -6.96 -0.40
CA ALA A 80 5.78 -5.78 0.42
C ALA A 80 5.11 -5.85 1.80
N ILE A 81 3.86 -6.31 1.87
CA ILE A 81 3.13 -6.42 3.15
C ILE A 81 3.77 -7.48 4.06
N ASN A 82 4.16 -8.64 3.50
CA ASN A 82 4.83 -9.69 4.25
C ASN A 82 6.18 -9.20 4.80
N PHE A 83 6.99 -8.54 3.96
CA PHE A 83 8.24 -7.93 4.39
C PHE A 83 8.04 -6.95 5.57
N LEU A 84 7.04 -6.07 5.48
CA LEU A 84 6.73 -5.11 6.55
C LEU A 84 6.30 -5.80 7.84
N GLU A 85 5.57 -6.92 7.73
CA GLU A 85 5.13 -7.70 8.89
C GLU A 85 6.31 -8.39 9.59
N GLU A 86 7.12 -9.09 8.80
CA GLU A 86 8.29 -9.84 9.28
C GLU A 86 9.33 -8.91 9.94
N ASN A 87 9.47 -7.68 9.45
CA ASN A 87 10.41 -6.69 9.97
C ASN A 87 9.79 -5.76 11.04
N GLY A 88 8.58 -6.04 11.53
CA GLY A 88 7.99 -5.33 12.66
C GLY A 88 7.52 -3.89 12.39
N ALA A 89 7.21 -3.55 11.14
CA ALA A 89 6.78 -2.20 10.75
C ALA A 89 5.49 -1.73 11.43
N TYR A 90 4.64 -2.68 11.84
CA TYR A 90 3.32 -2.43 12.40
C TYR A 90 3.29 -2.19 13.93
N GLN A 91 4.45 -2.07 14.56
CA GLN A 91 4.54 -1.79 16.00
C GLN A 91 4.32 -0.31 16.31
N ASP A 92 3.69 -0.02 17.45
CA ASP A 92 3.48 1.33 17.97
C ASP A 92 2.72 2.27 17.02
N LEU A 93 1.68 1.76 16.37
CA LEU A 93 0.81 2.51 15.46
C LEU A 93 -0.62 2.57 16.00
N ASP A 94 -1.28 3.69 15.74
CA ASP A 94 -2.72 3.84 15.99
C ASP A 94 -3.52 3.51 14.73
N PHE A 95 -2.96 3.81 13.53
CA PHE A 95 -3.58 3.53 12.23
C PHE A 95 -2.57 3.03 11.19
N VAL A 96 -3.03 2.12 10.33
CA VAL A 96 -2.35 1.72 9.10
C VAL A 96 -3.31 1.97 7.93
N SER A 97 -2.89 2.76 6.96
CA SER A 97 -3.65 3.05 5.75
C SER A 97 -3.02 2.35 4.57
N TYR A 98 -3.78 1.47 3.91
CA TYR A 98 -3.38 0.85 2.65
C TYR A 98 -4.02 1.63 1.49
N ASP A 99 -3.21 2.27 0.65
CA ASP A 99 -3.69 2.95 -0.56
C ASP A 99 -3.69 1.96 -1.73
N VAL A 100 -4.85 1.36 -2.02
CA VAL A 100 -4.98 0.22 -2.95
C VAL A 100 -5.65 0.66 -4.26
N LEU A 101 -5.09 0.23 -5.39
CA LEU A 101 -5.68 0.45 -6.72
C LEU A 101 -7.10 -0.14 -6.83
N GLY A 102 -8.08 0.70 -7.17
CA GLY A 102 -9.50 0.32 -7.28
C GLY A 102 -9.96 -0.14 -8.66
N ASP A 103 -9.15 0.05 -9.72
CA ASP A 103 -9.54 -0.23 -11.10
C ASP A 103 -9.71 -1.74 -11.37
N VAL A 104 -8.91 -2.57 -10.70
CA VAL A 104 -8.89 -4.02 -10.87
C VAL A 104 -8.96 -4.70 -9.50
N VAL A 105 -10.04 -5.43 -9.25
CA VAL A 105 -10.26 -6.16 -8.00
C VAL A 105 -9.82 -7.63 -8.17
N CYS A 106 -8.52 -7.84 -8.39
CA CYS A 106 -7.94 -9.19 -8.47
C CYS A 106 -7.50 -9.70 -7.08
N GLY A 107 -7.18 -10.99 -6.96
CA GLY A 107 -6.85 -11.62 -5.68
C GLY A 107 -5.66 -11.00 -4.94
N GLY A 108 -4.74 -10.32 -5.62
CA GLY A 108 -3.62 -9.62 -4.98
C GLY A 108 -4.01 -8.26 -4.40
N PHE A 109 -4.80 -7.47 -5.12
CA PHE A 109 -5.35 -6.20 -4.58
C PHE A 109 -6.34 -6.42 -3.44
N ALA A 110 -6.99 -7.59 -3.42
CA ALA A 110 -7.85 -8.00 -2.31
C ALA A 110 -7.06 -8.54 -1.10
N MET A 111 -5.72 -8.69 -1.17
CA MET A 111 -4.95 -9.31 -0.09
C MET A 111 -5.10 -8.59 1.27
N PRO A 112 -5.04 -7.25 1.37
CA PRO A 112 -5.21 -6.57 2.64
C PRO A 112 -6.53 -6.92 3.35
N ILE A 113 -7.61 -7.12 2.58
CA ILE A 113 -8.92 -7.51 3.09
C ILE A 113 -8.93 -9.01 3.40
N ARG A 114 -8.52 -9.84 2.44
CA ARG A 114 -8.58 -11.31 2.52
C ARG A 114 -7.77 -11.88 3.68
N GLU A 115 -6.63 -11.27 4.00
CA GLU A 115 -5.75 -11.72 5.07
C GLU A 115 -5.98 -10.95 6.38
N GLY A 116 -7.08 -10.20 6.46
CA GLY A 116 -7.50 -9.49 7.67
C GLY A 116 -6.54 -8.39 8.11
N LYS A 117 -5.70 -7.86 7.20
CA LYS A 117 -4.78 -6.74 7.48
C LYS A 117 -5.51 -5.40 7.57
N ALA A 118 -6.58 -5.24 6.79
CA ALA A 118 -7.46 -4.08 6.80
C ALA A 118 -8.88 -4.50 7.20
N GLN A 119 -9.38 -3.97 8.32
CA GLN A 119 -10.72 -4.29 8.85
C GLN A 119 -11.77 -3.23 8.47
N GLU A 120 -11.32 -2.00 8.21
CA GLU A 120 -12.18 -0.90 7.77
C GLU A 120 -11.83 -0.52 6.33
N ILE A 121 -12.82 -0.57 5.44
CA ILE A 121 -12.65 -0.22 4.03
C ILE A 121 -13.44 1.06 3.71
N TYR A 122 -12.73 2.07 3.21
CA TYR A 122 -13.29 3.32 2.71
C TYR A 122 -13.11 3.37 1.20
N ILE A 123 -14.20 3.55 0.45
CA ILE A 123 -14.16 3.62 -1.02
C ILE A 123 -14.33 5.07 -1.45
N VAL A 124 -13.30 5.63 -2.08
CA VAL A 124 -13.37 6.96 -2.70
C VAL A 124 -14.07 6.83 -4.06
N THR A 125 -15.10 7.65 -4.30
CA THR A 125 -15.89 7.60 -5.54
C THR A 125 -16.37 8.99 -5.94
N SER A 126 -17.00 9.09 -7.13
CA SER A 126 -17.58 10.32 -7.67
C SER A 126 -18.95 10.01 -8.30
N GLY A 127 -19.65 11.04 -8.81
CA GLY A 127 -20.91 10.87 -9.54
C GLY A 127 -20.77 10.26 -10.94
N GLU A 128 -19.54 9.95 -11.37
CA GLU A 128 -19.29 9.34 -12.67
C GLU A 128 -19.66 7.85 -12.66
N MET A 129 -20.26 7.40 -13.76
CA MET A 129 -20.71 6.00 -13.90
C MET A 129 -19.58 5.00 -13.65
N MET A 130 -18.37 5.26 -14.15
CA MET A 130 -17.23 4.36 -13.97
C MET A 130 -16.74 4.31 -12.52
N ALA A 131 -16.75 5.44 -11.80
CA ALA A 131 -16.39 5.48 -10.40
C ALA A 131 -17.39 4.69 -9.52
N MET A 132 -18.68 4.82 -9.81
CA MET A 132 -19.72 4.03 -9.13
C MET A 132 -19.63 2.54 -9.48
N TYR A 133 -19.34 2.21 -10.74
CA TYR A 133 -19.14 0.83 -11.19
C TYR A 133 -17.96 0.17 -10.48
N ALA A 134 -16.80 0.84 -10.40
CA ALA A 134 -15.63 0.37 -9.67
C ALA A 134 -15.94 0.18 -8.18
N ALA A 135 -16.57 1.18 -7.54
CA ALA A 135 -16.98 1.09 -6.14
C ALA A 135 -17.89 -0.11 -5.86
N ASN A 136 -18.88 -0.36 -6.73
CA ASN A 136 -19.76 -1.53 -6.61
C ASN A 136 -19.00 -2.86 -6.77
N ASN A 137 -18.01 -2.93 -7.66
CA ASN A 137 -17.20 -4.13 -7.81
C ASN A 137 -16.30 -4.38 -6.60
N ILE A 138 -15.71 -3.34 -6.03
CA ILE A 138 -14.95 -3.42 -4.77
C ILE A 138 -15.85 -3.92 -3.65
N ALA A 139 -17.05 -3.34 -3.49
CA ALA A 139 -18.02 -3.76 -2.47
C ALA A 139 -18.40 -5.24 -2.60
N ARG A 140 -18.60 -5.74 -3.83
CA ARG A 140 -18.83 -7.17 -4.09
C ARG A 140 -17.62 -8.04 -3.75
N GLY A 141 -16.41 -7.52 -3.93
CA GLY A 141 -15.17 -8.18 -3.52
C GLY A 141 -15.08 -8.31 -2.00
N ILE A 142 -15.41 -7.24 -1.28
CA ILE A 142 -15.44 -7.22 0.19
C ILE A 142 -16.43 -8.26 0.71
N LEU A 143 -17.66 -8.34 0.18
CA LEU A 143 -18.68 -9.30 0.63
C LEU A 143 -18.27 -10.79 0.56
N LYS A 144 -17.19 -11.13 -0.13
CA LYS A 144 -16.68 -12.51 -0.19
C LYS A 144 -15.78 -12.89 0.99
N TYR A 145 -15.36 -11.91 1.79
CA TYR A 145 -14.41 -12.05 2.90
C TYR A 145 -15.00 -11.42 4.16
#